data_AF-A0A414A7N5-F1
#
_entry.id   AF-A0A414A7N5-F1
#
_cell.length_a   1.000
_cell.length_b   1.000
_cell.length_c   1.000
_cell.angle_alpha   90.00
_cell.angle_beta   90.00
_cell.angle_gamma   90.00
#
_symmetry.space_group_name_H-M   'P 1'
#
loop_
_entity.id
_entity.type
_entity.pdbx_description
1 polymer ?
#
loop_
_entity_poly.entity_id
_entity_poly.type
_entity_poly.pdbx_seq_one_letter_code
_entity_poly.pdbx_strand_id
1 'polypeptide(L)'
;MKEIVEKREVEELLGCEITDEQFEQALKYARHKQEYIYQREQREVVLQHWYLVKLTEEYVRSLAFSKFTMDLCSALRDMEKECSDKVRNTLVSNHIVSQPSA
;
A
#
# COMPACT_ATOMS: atom_id res chain seq x y z
N MET A 1 -10.44 1.53 -31.20
CA MET A 1 -10.32 0.97 -29.83
C MET A 1 -10.30 2.16 -28.88
N LYS A 2 -11.02 2.13 -27.75
CA LYS A 2 -10.79 3.12 -26.70
C LYS A 2 -9.35 2.91 -26.21
N GLU A 3 -8.50 3.90 -26.40
CA GLU A 3 -7.09 3.86 -25.99
C GLU A 3 -6.90 4.26 -24.53
N ILE A 4 -7.96 4.83 -23.92
CA ILE A 4 -7.94 5.42 -22.60
C ILE A 4 -8.84 4.58 -21.70
N VAL A 5 -8.22 3.99 -20.66
CA VAL A 5 -8.94 3.39 -19.54
C VAL A 5 -9.53 4.51 -18.70
N GLU A 6 -10.82 4.42 -18.40
CA GLU A 6 -11.52 5.34 -17.52
C GLU A 6 -11.51 4.80 -16.08
N LYS A 7 -11.36 5.69 -15.10
CA LYS A 7 -11.37 5.34 -13.66
C LYS A 7 -12.62 4.53 -13.29
N ARG A 8 -13.76 4.95 -13.82
CA ARG A 8 -15.05 4.32 -13.57
C ARG A 8 -15.08 2.84 -13.96
N GLU A 9 -14.41 2.45 -15.04
CA GLU A 9 -14.34 1.04 -15.45
C GLU A 9 -13.62 0.19 -14.40
N VAL A 10 -12.61 0.76 -13.75
CA VAL A 10 -11.85 0.12 -12.69
C VAL A 10 -12.67 0.06 -11.39
N GLU A 11 -13.36 1.15 -11.04
CA GLU A 11 -14.26 1.22 -9.88
C GLU A 11 -15.42 0.23 -9.99
N GLU A 12 -15.99 0.06 -11.19
CA GLU A 12 -17.05 -0.93 -11.47
C GLU A 12 -16.55 -2.38 -11.24
N LEU A 13 -15.30 -2.68 -11.57
CA LEU A 13 -14.71 -4.00 -11.29
C LEU A 13 -14.34 -4.18 -9.81
N LEU A 14 -13.93 -3.11 -9.14
CA LEU A 14 -13.56 -3.13 -7.72
C LEU A 14 -14.79 -3.20 -6.81
N GLY A 15 -15.91 -2.63 -7.23
CA GLY A 15 -17.10 -2.44 -6.39
C GLY A 15 -16.94 -1.32 -5.36
N CYS A 16 -15.96 -0.44 -5.53
CA CYS A 16 -15.72 0.71 -4.66
C CYS A 16 -15.10 1.89 -5.43
N GLU A 17 -15.30 3.09 -4.91
CA GLU A 17 -14.66 4.31 -5.43
C GLU A 17 -13.18 4.36 -5.05
N ILE A 18 -12.37 4.99 -5.90
CA ILE A 18 -10.93 5.18 -5.68
C ILE A 18 -10.52 6.62 -5.97
N THR A 19 -9.41 7.04 -5.37
CA THR A 19 -8.87 8.38 -5.63
C THR A 19 -8.24 8.43 -7.02
N ASP A 20 -8.19 9.63 -7.61
CA ASP A 20 -7.52 9.83 -8.90
C ASP A 20 -6.04 9.45 -8.82
N GLU A 21 -5.38 9.74 -7.69
CA GLU A 21 -3.98 9.36 -7.45
C GLU A 21 -3.78 7.83 -7.45
N GLN A 22 -4.65 7.08 -6.77
CA GLN A 22 -4.60 5.61 -6.77
C GLN A 22 -4.79 5.06 -8.18
N PHE A 23 -5.74 5.62 -8.93
CA PHE A 23 -6.00 5.24 -10.30
C PHE A 23 -4.81 5.51 -11.22
N GLU A 24 -4.27 6.73 -11.21
CA GLU A 24 -3.15 7.15 -12.06
C GLU A 24 -1.90 6.32 -11.79
N GLN A 25 -1.57 6.09 -10.52
CA GLN A 25 -0.43 5.27 -10.14
C GLN A 25 -0.61 3.82 -10.60
N ALA A 26 -1.79 3.24 -10.37
CA ALA A 26 -2.09 1.87 -10.80
C ALA A 26 -2.03 1.72 -12.33
N LEU A 27 -2.61 2.67 -13.07
CA LEU A 27 -2.64 2.65 -14.53
C LEU A 27 -1.23 2.77 -15.11
N LYS A 28 -0.37 3.59 -14.51
CA LYS A 28 1.05 3.68 -14.91
C LYS A 28 1.75 2.32 -14.81
N TYR A 29 1.63 1.63 -13.68
CA TYR A 29 2.23 0.31 -13.51
C TYR A 29 1.59 -0.75 -14.42
N ALA A 30 0.27 -0.69 -14.59
CA ALA A 30 -0.46 -1.59 -15.47
C ALA A 30 0.02 -1.48 -16.93
N ARG A 31 0.27 -0.27 -17.45
CA ARG A 31 0.84 -0.05 -18.79
C ARG A 31 2.23 -0.66 -18.93
N HIS A 32 3.12 -0.40 -17.98
CA HIS A 32 4.47 -0.99 -18.00
C HIS A 32 4.42 -2.52 -17.97
N LYS A 33 3.52 -3.10 -17.17
CA LYS A 33 3.35 -4.55 -17.10
C LYS A 33 2.74 -5.12 -18.38
N GLN A 34 1.76 -4.46 -18.97
CA GLN A 34 1.15 -4.86 -20.24
C GLN A 34 2.19 -4.89 -21.36
N GLU A 35 2.99 -3.82 -21.48
CA GLU A 35 4.08 -3.73 -22.46
C GLU A 35 5.10 -4.85 -22.26
N TYR A 36 5.55 -5.07 -21.02
CA TYR A 36 6.48 -6.15 -20.70
C TYR A 36 5.93 -7.54 -21.05
N ILE A 37 4.66 -7.83 -20.73
CA ILE A 37 4.03 -9.12 -21.07
C ILE A 37 3.95 -9.27 -22.59
N TYR A 38 3.54 -8.23 -23.31
CA TYR A 38 3.44 -8.28 -24.77
C TYR A 38 4.80 -8.53 -25.43
N GLN A 39 5.85 -7.85 -24.96
CA GLN A 39 7.22 -8.05 -25.47
C GLN A 39 7.67 -9.52 -25.34
N ARG A 40 7.27 -10.23 -24.28
CA ARG A 40 7.66 -11.63 -24.03
C ARG A 40 6.78 -12.66 -24.72
N GLU A 41 5.47 -12.45 -24.72
CA GLU A 41 4.51 -13.46 -25.21
C GLU A 41 4.05 -13.20 -26.65
N GLN A 42 4.15 -11.96 -27.15
CA GLN A 42 3.68 -11.53 -28.48
C GLN A 42 2.21 -11.90 -28.76
N ARG A 43 1.39 -12.02 -27.71
CA ARG A 43 -0.04 -12.33 -27.84
C ARG A 43 -0.84 -11.04 -27.96
N GLU A 44 -1.57 -10.88 -29.07
CA GLU A 44 -2.41 -9.70 -29.33
C GLU A 44 -3.47 -9.44 -28.25
N VAL A 45 -3.94 -10.50 -27.57
CA VAL A 45 -4.90 -10.38 -26.47
C VAL A 45 -4.40 -9.47 -25.34
N VAL A 46 -3.09 -9.40 -25.14
CA VAL A 46 -2.47 -8.58 -24.08
C VAL A 46 -2.68 -7.09 -24.36
N LEU A 47 -2.78 -6.67 -25.62
CA LEU A 47 -2.98 -5.27 -26.02
C LEU A 47 -4.46 -4.84 -25.99
N GLN A 48 -5.37 -5.75 -25.65
CA GLN A 48 -6.80 -5.44 -25.59
C GLN A 48 -7.12 -4.52 -24.40
N HIS A 49 -8.07 -3.61 -24.60
CA HIS A 49 -8.52 -2.64 -23.59
C HIS A 49 -8.89 -3.30 -22.26
N TRP A 50 -9.71 -4.35 -22.31
CA TRP A 50 -10.16 -5.07 -21.12
C TRP A 50 -8.99 -5.62 -20.28
N TYR A 51 -7.87 -5.96 -20.93
CA TYR A 51 -6.67 -6.48 -20.26
C TYR A 51 -6.00 -5.38 -19.44
N LEU A 52 -5.90 -4.17 -19.99
CA LEU A 52 -5.36 -3.03 -19.27
C LEU A 52 -6.26 -2.60 -18.11
N VAL A 53 -7.59 -2.63 -18.29
CA VAL A 53 -8.56 -2.37 -17.20
C VAL A 53 -8.35 -3.38 -16.05
N LYS A 54 -8.24 -4.67 -16.38
CA LYS A 54 -7.99 -5.74 -15.40
C LYS A 54 -6.65 -5.60 -14.69
N LEU A 55 -5.58 -5.28 -15.42
CA LEU A 55 -4.28 -5.02 -14.79
C LEU A 55 -4.34 -3.81 -13.85
N THR A 56 -5.07 -2.76 -14.22
CA THR A 56 -5.21 -1.54 -13.40
C THR A 56 -5.95 -1.85 -12.10
N GLU A 57 -7.06 -2.59 -12.16
CA GLU A 57 -7.79 -3.10 -10.99
C GLU A 57 -6.86 -3.87 -10.03
N GLU A 58 -6.09 -4.83 -10.56
CA GLU A 58 -5.16 -5.64 -9.76
C GLU A 58 -4.07 -4.78 -9.09
N TYR A 59 -3.58 -3.75 -9.78
CA TYR A 59 -2.61 -2.81 -9.18
C TYR A 59 -3.22 -1.93 -8.10
N VAL A 60 -4.47 -1.47 -8.26
CA VAL A 60 -5.16 -0.73 -7.20
C VAL A 60 -5.26 -1.58 -5.93
N ARG A 61 -5.70 -2.85 -6.04
CA ARG A 61 -5.75 -3.78 -4.90
C ARG A 61 -4.39 -3.97 -4.25
N SER A 62 -3.37 -4.18 -5.08
CA SER A 62 -2.00 -4.42 -4.60
C SER A 62 -1.42 -3.21 -3.86
N LEU A 63 -1.63 -2.01 -4.39
CA LEU A 63 -1.18 -0.76 -3.77
C LEU A 63 -1.93 -0.49 -2.46
N ALA A 64 -3.25 -0.70 -2.44
CA ALA A 64 -4.05 -0.54 -1.23
C ALA A 64 -3.61 -1.53 -0.13
N PHE A 65 -3.40 -2.80 -0.48
CA PHE A 65 -2.92 -3.82 0.45
C PHE A 65 -1.51 -3.51 0.98
N SER A 66 -0.61 -3.08 0.09
CA SER A 66 0.75 -2.68 0.45
C SER A 66 0.74 -1.52 1.44
N LYS A 67 -0.02 -0.45 1.13
CA LYS A 67 -0.19 0.71 2.01
C LYS A 67 -0.76 0.31 3.37
N PHE A 68 -1.85 -0.46 3.39
CA PHE A 68 -2.46 -0.96 4.62
C PHE A 68 -1.45 -1.71 5.50
N THR A 69 -0.66 -2.61 4.89
CA THR A 69 0.33 -3.41 5.61
C THR A 69 1.47 -2.53 6.15
N MET A 70 1.95 -1.57 5.37
CA MET A 70 2.97 -0.61 5.81
C MET A 70 2.48 0.27 6.96
N ASP A 71 1.24 0.76 6.88
CA ASP A 71 0.62 1.60 7.91
C ASP A 71 0.45 0.79 9.21
N LEU A 72 -0.06 -0.44 9.13
CA LEU A 72 -0.21 -1.34 10.28
C LEU A 72 1.12 -1.64 10.96
N CYS A 73 2.14 -2.02 10.18
CA CYS A 73 3.47 -2.30 10.71
C CYS A 73 4.10 -1.07 11.36
N SER A 74 3.83 0.14 10.86
CA SER A 74 4.32 1.38 11.45
C SER A 74 3.66 1.67 12.79
N ALA A 75 2.33 1.54 12.85
CA ALA A 75 1.58 1.71 14.10
C ALA A 75 2.05 0.74 15.19
N LEU A 76 2.29 -0.53 14.85
CA LEU A 76 2.80 -1.51 15.82
C LEU A 76 4.18 -1.13 16.38
N ARG A 77 5.11 -0.68 15.52
CA ARG A 77 6.44 -0.23 15.96
C ARG A 77 6.37 0.99 16.87
N ASP A 78 5.49 1.94 16.57
CA ASP A 78 5.32 3.14 17.38
C ASP A 78 4.75 2.79 18.76
N MET A 79 3.78 1.87 18.83
CA MET A 79 3.24 1.35 20.08
C MET A 79 4.29 0.60 20.91
N GLU A 80 5.11 -0.25 20.27
CA GLU A 80 6.20 -0.97 20.93
C GLU A 80 7.23 -0.01 21.54
N LYS A 81 7.58 1.05 20.78
CA LYS A 81 8.48 2.10 21.24
C LYS A 81 7.91 2.85 22.45
N GLU A 82 6.65 3.27 22.39
CA GLU A 82 6.00 3.97 23.49
C GLU A 82 5.93 3.11 24.77
N CYS A 83 5.64 1.81 24.62
CA CYS A 83 5.65 0.86 25.74
C CYS A 83 7.04 0.74 26.37
N SER A 84 8.07 0.60 25.54
CA SER A 84 9.48 0.52 25.98
C SER A 84 9.92 1.80 26.72
N ASP A 85 9.57 2.97 26.20
CA ASP A 85 9.90 4.25 26.83
C ASP A 85 9.19 4.41 28.18
N LYS A 86 7.92 4.01 28.29
CA LYS A 86 7.19 3.98 29.58
C LYS A 86 7.85 3.07 30.61
N VAL A 87 8.23 1.85 30.21
CA VAL A 87 8.92 0.89 31.10
C VAL A 87 10.27 1.45 31.55
N ARG A 88 11.06 1.99 30.61
CA ARG A 88 12.36 2.61 30.92
C ARG A 88 12.20 3.79 31.88
N ASN A 89 11.25 4.70 31.61
CA ASN A 89 11.02 5.86 32.47
C ASN A 89 10.56 5.44 33.87
N THR A 90 9.76 4.39 34.00
CA THR A 90 9.34 3.84 35.30
C THR A 90 10.53 3.24 36.06
N LEU A 91 11.41 2.50 35.37
CA LEU A 91 12.62 1.93 35.98
C LEU A 91 13.63 2.99 36.42
N VAL A 92 13.79 4.07 35.65
CA VAL A 92 14.67 5.20 35.98
C VAL A 92 14.08 6.07 37.09
N SER A 93 12.75 6.24 37.14
CA SER A 93 12.08 7.03 38.18
C SER A 93 12.07 6.36 39.56
N ASN A 94 12.35 5.05 39.64
CA ASN A 94 12.60 4.34 40.90
C ASN A 94 14.04 4.56 41.39
N HIS A 95 14.49 5.82 41.44
CA HIS A 95 15.73 6.15 42.14
C HIS A 95 15.58 5.82 43.63
N ILE A 96 16.44 4.89 44.07
CA ILE A 96 16.68 4.46 45.44
C ILE A 96 16.74 5.69 46.35
N VAL A 97 15.79 5.82 47.27
CA VAL A 97 15.88 6.76 48.38
C VAL A 97 16.99 6.25 49.30
N SER A 98 18.19 6.82 49.19
CA SER A 98 19.22 6.58 50.20
C SER A 98 18.72 7.11 51.54
N GLN A 99 18.54 6.22 52.51
CA GLN A 99 18.19 6.62 53.88
C GLN A 99 19.28 7.53 54.45
N PRO A 100 18.93 8.61 55.16
CA PRO A 100 19.91 9.45 55.82
C PRO A 100 20.57 8.65 56.96
N SER A 101 21.90 8.55 56.92
CA SER A 101 22.69 7.97 58.00
C SER A 101 22.51 8.81 59.27
N ALA A 102 22.15 8.13 60.38
CA ALA A 102 21.94 8.70 61.71
C ALA A 102 23.24 9.23 62.35
#